data_AF-A0A418GKV7-F1
#
_entry.id   AF-A0A418GKV7-F1
#
_cell.length_a   1.000
_cell.length_b   1.000
_cell.length_c   1.000
_cell.angle_alpha   90.00
_cell.angle_beta   90.00
_cell.angle_gamma   90.00
#
_symmetry.space_group_name_H-M   'P 1'
#
loop_
_entity.id
_entity.type
_entity.pdbx_description
1 polymer ?
#
loop_
_entity_poly.entity_id
_entity_poly.type
_entity_poly.pdbx_seq_one_letter_code
_entity_poly.pdbx_strand_id
1 'polypeptide(L)'
;VVHSGGMDEVSLHAPTIVAELHDGEIKSYQLTAEDFGLTPYHQEQLAGGTPEENRDILTRLLQGKGDAAHEAAVAANVAMLMRLHGHEDLQA
;
A
#
# COMPACT_ATOMS: atom_id res chain seq x y z
N VAL A 1 -4.84 -11.27 -3.79
CA VAL A 1 -5.37 -11.16 -2.40
C VAL A 1 -4.21 -10.80 -1.49
N VAL A 2 -4.42 -9.88 -0.54
CA VAL A 2 -3.37 -9.41 0.38
C VAL A 2 -3.87 -9.40 1.83
N HIS A 3 -2.95 -9.55 2.77
CA HIS A 3 -3.17 -9.32 4.19
C HIS A 3 -1.84 -8.93 4.85
N SER A 4 -1.86 -7.93 5.73
CA SER A 4 -0.63 -7.42 6.35
C SER A 4 -0.87 -6.91 7.76
N GLY A 5 -0.23 -7.51 8.77
CA GLY A 5 -0.18 -6.94 10.12
C GLY A 5 -1.54 -6.68 10.80
N GLY A 6 -2.62 -7.33 10.37
CA GLY A 6 -3.98 -7.04 10.84
C GLY A 6 -4.81 -6.15 9.92
N MET A 7 -4.22 -5.64 8.85
CA MET A 7 -4.88 -4.86 7.80
C MET A 7 -5.23 -5.74 6.58
N ASP A 8 -6.24 -5.31 5.83
CA ASP A 8 -6.75 -5.91 4.59
C ASP A 8 -6.18 -5.26 3.32
N GLU A 9 -5.04 -4.59 3.45
CA GLU A 9 -4.32 -3.86 2.40
C GLU A 9 -2.81 -4.21 2.40
N VAL A 10 -2.08 -3.73 1.40
CA VAL A 10 -0.61 -3.68 1.47
C VAL A 10 -0.24 -2.64 2.54
N SER A 11 0.53 -3.04 3.55
CA SER A 11 0.94 -2.14 4.62
C SER A 11 2.45 -1.87 4.61
N LEU A 12 2.83 -0.70 5.15
CA LEU A 12 4.23 -0.30 5.29
C LEU A 12 4.78 -0.53 6.71
N HIS A 13 3.96 -0.96 7.65
CA HIS A 13 4.35 -1.20 9.05
C HIS A 13 4.63 -2.68 9.33
N ALA A 14 4.23 -3.58 8.44
CA ALA A 14 4.43 -5.01 8.55
C ALA A 14 4.59 -5.66 7.16
N PRO A 15 5.20 -6.85 7.06
CA PRO A 15 5.19 -7.61 5.81
C PRO A 15 3.78 -7.91 5.32
N THR A 16 3.58 -7.90 4.01
CA THR A 16 2.31 -8.23 3.35
C THR A 16 2.38 -9.65 2.78
N ILE A 17 1.45 -10.51 3.17
CA ILE A 17 1.28 -11.83 2.58
C ILE A 17 0.38 -11.68 1.35
N VAL A 18 0.85 -12.21 0.22
CA VAL A 18 0.18 -12.10 -1.07
C VAL A 18 -0.15 -13.50 -1.60
N ALA A 19 -1.37 -13.65 -2.12
CA ALA A 19 -1.74 -14.74 -3.01
C ALA A 19 -2.18 -14.12 -4.36
N GLU A 20 -1.34 -14.30 -5.37
CA GLU A 20 -1.53 -13.75 -6.72
C GLU A 20 -1.99 -14.86 -7.67
N LEU A 21 -3.11 -14.64 -8.37
CA LEU A 21 -3.55 -15.48 -9.48
C LEU A 21 -2.99 -14.89 -10.77
N HIS A 22 -2.13 -15.63 -11.45
CA HIS A 22 -1.52 -15.22 -12.72
C HIS A 22 -1.48 -16.41 -13.66
N ASP A 23 -2.04 -16.26 -14.87
CA ASP A 23 -2.13 -17.32 -15.89
C ASP A 23 -2.70 -18.66 -15.39
N GLY A 24 -3.70 -18.59 -14.50
CA GLY A 24 -4.36 -19.78 -13.96
C GLY A 24 -3.61 -20.46 -12.81
N GLU A 25 -2.43 -19.97 -12.44
CA GLU A 25 -1.65 -20.44 -11.29
C GLU A 25 -1.73 -19.46 -10.13
N ILE A 26 -1.82 -19.98 -8.90
CA ILE A 26 -1.74 -19.17 -7.69
C ILE A 26 -0.32 -19.25 -7.14
N LYS A 27 0.34 -18.10 -7.01
CA LYS A 27 1.63 -17.96 -6.36
C LYS A 27 1.46 -17.22 -5.04
N SER A 28 2.04 -17.78 -3.98
CA SER A 28 2.03 -17.18 -2.65
C SER A 28 3.43 -16.68 -2.31
N TYR A 29 3.52 -15.42 -1.85
CA TYR A 29 4.78 -14.79 -1.48
C TYR A 29 4.55 -13.70 -0.43
N GLN A 30 5.63 -13.11 0.05
CA GLN A 30 5.61 -12.01 1.01
C GLN A 30 6.32 -10.81 0.41
N LEU A 31 5.79 -9.62 0.67
CA LEU A 31 6.38 -8.33 0.33
C LEU A 31 6.60 -7.49 1.59
N THR A 32 7.53 -6.56 1.49
CA THR A 32 7.90 -5.57 2.50
C THR A 32 7.90 -4.18 1.88
N ALA A 33 8.03 -3.12 2.69
CA ALA A 33 8.11 -1.75 2.16
C ALA A 33 9.27 -1.56 1.16
N GLU A 34 10.39 -2.24 1.40
CA GLU A 34 11.61 -2.16 0.57
C GLU A 34 11.38 -2.71 -0.85
N ASP A 35 10.48 -3.68 -1.02
CA ASP A 35 10.14 -4.23 -2.34
C ASP A 35 9.45 -3.20 -3.24
N PHE A 36 8.85 -2.16 -2.66
CA PHE A 36 8.27 -1.00 -3.35
C PHE A 36 9.22 0.20 -3.42
N GLY A 37 10.46 0.08 -2.94
CA GLY A 37 11.40 1.20 -2.84
C GLY A 37 11.01 2.23 -1.76
N LEU A 38 10.15 1.84 -0.81
CA LEU A 38 9.63 2.70 0.24
C LEU A 38 10.25 2.37 1.60
N THR A 39 10.27 3.35 2.49
CA THR A 39 10.65 3.12 3.89
C THR A 39 9.45 2.64 4.71
N PRO A 40 9.66 1.76 5.71
CA PRO A 40 8.62 1.41 6.67
C PRO A 40 8.11 2.63 7.44
N TYR A 41 6.83 2.63 7.80
CA TYR A 41 6.18 3.64 8.66
C TYR A 41 5.52 2.98 9.86
N HIS A 42 5.31 3.73 10.94
CA HIS A 42 4.52 3.27 12.07
C HIS A 42 3.02 3.37 11.77
N GLN A 43 2.23 2.47 12.36
CA GLN A 43 0.78 2.40 12.12
C GLN A 43 0.08 3.70 12.53
N GLU A 44 0.55 4.37 13.58
CA GLU A 44 -0.01 5.63 14.07
C GLU A 44 0.15 6.78 13.07
N GLN A 45 1.12 6.70 12.15
CA GLN A 45 1.34 7.71 11.11
C GLN A 45 0.33 7.59 9.96
N LEU A 46 -0.39 6.47 9.87
CA LEU A 46 -1.44 6.17 8.90
C LEU A 46 -2.84 6.22 9.52
N ALA A 47 -2.91 6.52 10.82
CA ALA A 47 -4.17 6.57 11.53
C ALA A 47 -5.04 7.72 11.01
N GLY A 48 -6.28 7.41 10.67
CA GLY A 48 -7.31 8.42 10.43
C GLY A 48 -7.80 9.07 11.74
N GLY A 49 -8.72 10.01 11.59
CA GLY A 49 -9.41 10.68 12.68
C GLY A 49 -10.93 10.66 12.51
N THR A 50 -11.56 11.77 12.86
CA THR A 50 -12.98 12.05 12.60
C THR A 50 -13.28 12.07 11.10
N PRO A 51 -14.56 11.94 10.68
CA PRO A 51 -14.94 12.02 9.27
C PRO A 51 -14.46 13.32 8.58
N GLU A 52 -14.52 14.46 9.26
CA GLU A 52 -14.08 15.75 8.76
C GLU A 52 -12.55 15.79 8.58
N GLU A 53 -11.80 15.26 9.54
CA GLU A 53 -10.34 15.12 9.43
C GLU A 53 -9.95 14.19 8.29
N ASN A 54 -10.63 13.05 8.14
CA ASN A 54 -10.38 12.09 7.06
C ASN A 54 -10.67 12.70 5.68
N ARG A 55 -11.72 13.51 5.56
CA ARG A 55 -12.00 14.29 4.33
C ARG A 55 -10.82 15.19 3.99
N ASP A 56 -10.30 15.92 4.97
CA ASP A 56 -9.22 16.89 4.75
C ASP A 56 -7.88 16.20 4.47
N ILE A 57 -7.58 15.09 5.15
CA ILE A 57 -6.42 14.23 4.88
C ILE A 57 -6.49 13.73 3.43
N LEU A 58 -7.60 13.11 3.03
CA LEU A 58 -7.76 12.55 1.69
C LEU A 58 -7.71 13.63 0.60
N THR A 59 -8.35 14.78 0.85
CA THR A 59 -8.34 15.90 -0.11
C THR A 59 -6.92 16.43 -0.33
N ARG A 60 -6.15 16.63 0.75
CA ARG A 60 -4.75 17.06 0.66
C ARG A 60 -3.90 16.04 -0.09
N LEU A 61 -4.05 14.76 0.25
CA LEU A 61 -3.33 13.66 -0.38
C LEU A 61 -3.53 13.65 -1.91
N LEU A 62 -4.78 13.65 -2.36
CA LEU A 62 -5.11 13.62 -3.78
C LEU A 62 -4.71 14.91 -4.54
N GLN A 63 -4.42 16.00 -3.82
CA GLN A 63 -3.90 17.25 -4.37
C GLN A 63 -2.37 17.37 -4.30
N GLY A 64 -1.66 16.30 -3.90
CA GLY A 64 -0.20 16.29 -3.77
C GLY A 64 0.32 17.13 -2.60
N LYS A 65 -0.46 17.22 -1.52
CA LYS A 65 -0.13 17.94 -0.28
C LYS A 65 -0.35 17.04 0.95
N GLY A 66 -0.29 15.72 0.74
CA GLY A 66 -0.51 14.72 1.76
C GLY A 66 0.69 14.61 2.71
N ASP A 67 0.51 13.82 3.75
CA ASP A 67 1.62 13.42 4.60
C ASP A 67 2.34 12.22 3.94
N ALA A 68 3.66 12.17 4.01
CA ALA A 68 4.47 11.20 3.26
C ALA A 68 4.08 9.73 3.54
N ALA A 69 3.64 9.41 4.76
CA ALA A 69 3.16 8.08 5.11
C ALA A 69 1.91 7.69 4.29
N HIS A 70 0.94 8.59 4.19
CA HIS A 70 -0.28 8.37 3.41
C HIS A 70 0.01 8.24 1.90
N GLU A 71 0.93 9.06 1.38
CA GLU A 71 1.38 8.99 -0.02
C GLU A 71 2.04 7.63 -0.31
N ALA A 72 2.95 7.20 0.55
CA ALA A 72 3.65 5.93 0.41
C ALA A 72 2.68 4.73 0.50
N ALA A 73 1.72 4.76 1.43
CA ALA A 73 0.75 3.67 1.58
C ALA A 73 -0.15 3.53 0.34
N VAL A 74 -0.59 4.65 -0.23
CA VAL A 74 -1.32 4.64 -1.52
C VAL A 74 -0.43 4.13 -2.65
N ALA A 75 0.82 4.59 -2.73
CA ALA A 75 1.76 4.15 -3.76
C ALA A 75 1.96 2.63 -3.76
N ALA A 76 2.15 2.01 -2.59
CA ALA A 76 2.33 0.56 -2.48
C ALA A 76 1.09 -0.24 -2.95
N ASN A 77 -0.11 0.21 -2.58
CA ASN A 77 -1.35 -0.45 -3.00
C ASN A 77 -1.61 -0.26 -4.50
N VAL A 78 -1.32 0.94 -5.05
CA VAL A 78 -1.42 1.21 -6.48
C VAL A 78 -0.38 0.42 -7.28
N ALA A 79 0.85 0.27 -6.80
CA ALA A 79 1.87 -0.55 -7.45
C ALA A 79 1.41 -2.01 -7.61
N MET A 80 0.81 -2.60 -6.56
CA MET A 80 0.21 -3.94 -6.67
C MET A 80 -0.96 -4.00 -7.66
N LEU A 81 -1.77 -2.94 -7.75
CA LEU A 81 -2.83 -2.86 -8.77
C LEU A 81 -2.25 -2.78 -10.18
N MET A 82 -1.18 -2.00 -10.38
CA MET A 82 -0.49 -1.84 -11.67
C MET A 82 0.16 -3.14 -12.14
N ARG A 83 0.70 -3.94 -11.20
CA ARG A 83 1.22 -5.29 -11.48
C ARG A 83 0.19 -6.19 -12.15
N LEU A 84 -1.07 -6.13 -11.72
CA LEU A 84 -2.16 -6.88 -12.36
C LEU A 84 -2.40 -6.47 -13.82
N HIS A 85 -1.88 -5.32 -14.24
CA HIS A 85 -1.96 -4.77 -15.60
C HIS A 85 -0.63 -4.87 -16.36
N GLY A 86 0.29 -5.73 -15.91
CA GLY A 86 1.56 -6.02 -16.61
C GLY A 86 2.73 -5.10 -16.24
N HIS A 87 2.56 -4.20 -15.26
CA HIS A 87 3.67 -3.41 -14.72
C HIS A 87 4.37 -4.18 -13.59
N GLU A 88 5.27 -5.09 -13.94
CA GLU A 88 5.85 -6.05 -12.98
C GLU A 88 6.84 -5.45 -11.99
N ASP A 89 7.46 -4.31 -12.32
CA ASP A 89 8.37 -3.58 -11.45
C ASP A 89 7.60 -2.74 -10.43
N LEU A 90 7.74 -3.10 -9.16
CA LEU A 90 7.04 -2.46 -8.04
C LEU A 90 7.71 -1.15 -7.58
N GLN A 91 8.90 -0.82 -8.09
CA GLN A 91 9.65 0.40 -7.75
C GLN A 91 9.58 1.49 -8.82
N ALA A 92 8.98 1.19 -9.98
CA ALA A 92 8.96 2.05 -11.17
C ALA A 92 7.99 3.25 -11.07
#